data_AF-A0A8T7F818-F1
#
_entry.id   AF-A0A8T7F818-F1
#
_cell.length_a   1.000
_cell.length_b   1.000
_cell.length_c   1.000
_cell.angle_alpha   90.00
_cell.angle_beta   90.00
_cell.angle_gamma   90.00
#
_symmetry.space_group_name_H-M   'P 1'
#
loop_
_entity.id
_entity.type
_entity.pdbx_description
1 polymer ?
#
loop_
_entity_poly.entity_id
_entity_poly.type
_entity_poly.pdbx_seq_one_letter_code
_entity_poly.pdbx_strand_id
1 'polypeptide(L)'
;MKKRPFALRLLILEAGILAGRSWGRVGVVADNPQLYHDLHTAPPLWLYVSISAIWGIIFSLLTIALWRRHLWSWRVFWPVLLVYCLFSTGWFAVFAANPYDHQRFPFLVVLAGLGLILNLVLLRRPKVRRAFQKSTDVGEINL
;
A
#
# COMPACT_ATOMS: atom_id res chain seq x y z
N MET A 1 26.11 -10.36 8.41
CA MET A 1 24.88 -9.88 7.72
C MET A 1 24.92 -8.35 7.52
N LYS A 2 24.95 -7.83 6.28
CA LYS A 2 24.91 -6.37 6.04
C LYS A 2 23.58 -5.78 6.52
N LYS A 3 23.62 -4.81 7.44
CA LYS A 3 22.42 -4.10 7.95
C LYS A 3 21.68 -3.45 6.78
N ARG A 4 20.40 -3.80 6.60
CA ARG A 4 19.49 -3.15 5.65
C ARG A 4 19.34 -1.66 6.02
N PRO A 5 19.38 -0.72 5.05
CA PRO A 5 19.19 0.70 5.35
C PRO A 5 17.81 0.92 5.99
N PHE A 6 17.74 1.83 6.96
CA PHE A 6 16.52 2.11 7.72
C PHE A 6 15.32 2.43 6.82
N ALA A 7 15.53 3.25 5.78
CA ALA A 7 14.48 3.60 4.82
C ALA A 7 13.88 2.39 4.09
N LEU A 8 14.68 1.38 3.72
CA LEU A 8 14.17 0.16 3.10
C LEU A 8 13.31 -0.65 4.08
N ARG A 9 13.71 -0.70 5.36
CA ARG A 9 12.90 -1.36 6.40
C ARG A 9 11.55 -0.67 6.56
N LEU A 10 11.55 0.65 6.47
CA LEU A 10 10.34 1.47 6.59
C LEU A 10 9.38 1.23 5.41
N LEU A 11 9.90 1.17 4.17
CA LEU A 11 9.09 0.82 2.99
C LEU A 11 8.52 -0.59 3.06
N ILE A 12 9.32 -1.58 3.52
CA ILE A 12 8.84 -2.95 3.72
C ILE A 12 7.73 -2.99 4.78
N LEU A 13 7.93 -2.27 5.89
CA LEU A 13 6.95 -2.19 6.96
C LEU A 13 5.65 -1.55 6.47
N GLU A 14 5.75 -0.45 5.72
CA GLU A 14 4.60 0.25 5.15
C GLU A 14 3.83 -0.63 4.17
N ALA A 15 4.52 -1.26 3.22
CA ALA A 15 3.90 -2.20 2.29
C ALA A 15 3.22 -3.37 3.04
N GLY A 16 3.87 -3.88 4.11
CA GLY A 16 3.31 -4.93 4.96
C GLY A 16 2.07 -4.49 5.72
N ILE A 17 2.05 -3.27 6.27
CA ILE A 17 0.88 -2.70 6.94
C ILE A 17 -0.26 -2.51 5.94
N LEU A 18 0.02 -2.02 4.73
CA LEU A 18 -0.98 -1.85 3.68
C LEU A 18 -1.55 -3.20 3.21
N ALA A 19 -0.72 -4.22 3.07
CA ALA A 19 -1.16 -5.58 2.77
C ALA A 19 -2.05 -6.11 3.90
N GLY A 20 -1.59 -6.02 5.15
CA GLY A 20 -2.34 -6.48 6.33
C GLY A 20 -3.69 -5.77 6.48
N ARG A 21 -3.73 -4.45 6.26
CA ARG A 21 -4.99 -3.67 6.25
C ARG A 21 -5.94 -4.14 5.16
N SER A 22 -5.44 -4.43 3.97
CA SER A 22 -6.25 -4.88 2.83
C SER A 22 -6.83 -6.27 3.07
N TRP A 23 -6.02 -7.20 3.56
CA TRP A 23 -6.47 -8.54 3.97
C TRP A 23 -7.40 -8.51 5.18
N GLY A 24 -7.13 -7.64 6.16
CA GLY A 24 -8.00 -7.46 7.32
C GLY A 24 -9.41 -7.02 6.94
N ARG A 25 -9.55 -6.15 5.93
CA ARG A 25 -10.87 -5.78 5.38
C ARG A 25 -11.60 -6.98 4.76
N VAL A 26 -10.89 -7.83 4.02
CA VAL A 26 -11.46 -9.06 3.45
C VAL A 26 -11.92 -9.99 4.58
N GLY A 27 -11.10 -10.19 5.62
CA GLY A 27 -11.44 -11.02 6.77
C GLY A 27 -12.65 -10.51 7.54
N VAL A 28 -12.69 -9.22 7.87
CA VAL A 28 -13.84 -8.61 8.58
C VAL A 28 -15.15 -8.79 7.81
N VAL A 29 -15.12 -8.63 6.49
CA VAL A 29 -16.30 -8.82 5.64
C VAL A 29 -16.70 -10.29 5.56
N ALA A 30 -15.72 -11.21 5.47
CA ALA A 30 -15.98 -12.63 5.47
C ALA A 30 -16.61 -13.12 6.79
N ASP A 31 -16.16 -12.57 7.92
CA ASP A 31 -16.67 -12.90 9.25
C ASP A 31 -18.03 -12.26 9.54
N ASN A 32 -18.32 -11.09 8.94
CA ASN A 32 -19.53 -10.31 9.24
C ASN A 32 -20.25 -9.81 7.98
N PRO A 33 -20.72 -10.70 7.09
CA PRO A 33 -21.34 -10.29 5.82
C PRO A 33 -22.66 -9.51 6.03
N GLN A 34 -23.37 -9.78 7.13
CA GLN A 34 -24.65 -9.15 7.46
C GLN A 34 -24.53 -7.64 7.72
N LEU A 35 -23.46 -7.21 8.41
CA LEU A 35 -23.22 -5.78 8.70
C LEU A 35 -23.14 -4.92 7.43
N TYR A 36 -22.69 -5.51 6.32
CA TYR A 36 -22.56 -4.82 5.04
C TYR A 36 -23.81 -4.92 4.17
N HIS A 37 -24.71 -5.87 4.46
CA HIS A 37 -25.95 -6.05 3.72
C HIS A 37 -27.01 -5.00 4.12
N ASP A 38 -26.96 -4.52 5.37
CA ASP A 38 -27.90 -3.54 5.91
C ASP A 38 -27.55 -2.09 5.54
N LEU A 39 -26.32 -1.82 5.09
CA LEU A 39 -25.91 -0.52 4.59
C LEU A 39 -26.33 -0.37 3.12
N HIS A 40 -27.55 0.09 2.88
CA HIS A 40 -28.08 0.39 1.52
C HIS A 40 -27.23 1.39 0.71
N THR A 41 -26.34 2.15 1.36
CA THR A 41 -25.42 3.11 0.74
C THR A 41 -24.01 2.56 0.51
N ALA A 42 -23.74 1.32 0.90
CA ALA A 42 -22.45 0.68 0.67
C ALA A 42 -22.33 0.12 -0.76
N PRO A 43 -21.12 0.11 -1.35
CA PRO A 43 -20.85 -0.59 -2.60
C PRO A 43 -21.15 -2.09 -2.46
N PRO A 44 -21.44 -2.80 -3.56
CA PRO A 44 -21.69 -4.23 -3.52
C PRO A 44 -20.57 -4.97 -2.79
N LEU A 45 -20.94 -5.85 -1.86
CA LEU A 45 -20.00 -6.55 -0.98
C LEU A 45 -18.89 -7.27 -1.76
N TRP A 46 -19.27 -7.96 -2.84
CA TRP A 46 -18.33 -8.65 -3.72
C TRP A 46 -17.30 -7.69 -4.31
N LEU A 47 -17.71 -6.48 -4.73
CA LEU A 47 -16.83 -5.47 -5.30
C LEU A 47 -15.82 -4.99 -4.26
N TYR A 48 -16.29 -4.69 -3.05
CA TYR A 48 -15.42 -4.28 -1.94
C TYR A 48 -14.39 -5.35 -1.58
N VAL A 49 -14.81 -6.61 -1.52
CA VAL A 49 -13.94 -7.76 -1.24
C VAL A 49 -12.92 -7.96 -2.36
N SER A 50 -13.36 -7.99 -3.62
CA SER A 50 -12.46 -8.17 -4.77
C SER A 50 -11.39 -7.08 -4.83
N ILE A 51 -11.78 -5.81 -4.65
CA ILE A 51 -10.85 -4.69 -4.64
C ILE A 51 -9.86 -4.80 -3.48
N SER A 52 -10.35 -5.10 -2.27
CA SER A 52 -9.49 -5.25 -1.10
C SER A 52 -8.52 -6.43 -1.26
N ALA A 53 -8.97 -7.54 -1.83
CA ALA A 53 -8.13 -8.69 -2.14
C ALA A 53 -7.07 -8.37 -3.19
N ILE A 54 -7.42 -7.67 -4.28
CA ILE A 54 -6.48 -7.22 -5.31
C ILE A 54 -5.37 -6.37 -4.69
N TRP A 55 -5.72 -5.35 -3.89
CA TRP A 55 -4.74 -4.52 -3.21
C TRP A 55 -3.89 -5.32 -2.21
N GLY A 56 -4.51 -6.24 -1.47
CA GLY A 56 -3.80 -7.16 -0.58
C GLY A 56 -2.74 -7.98 -1.30
N ILE A 57 -3.08 -8.58 -2.44
CA ILE A 57 -2.15 -9.36 -3.27
C ILE A 57 -1.02 -8.47 -3.79
N ILE A 58 -1.34 -7.30 -4.36
CA ILE A 58 -0.35 -6.35 -4.90
C ILE A 58 0.65 -5.94 -3.81
N PHE A 59 0.18 -5.54 -2.63
CA PHE A 59 1.06 -5.14 -1.53
C PHE A 59 1.85 -6.30 -0.92
N SER A 60 1.27 -7.50 -0.83
CA SER A 60 2.00 -8.70 -0.42
C SER A 60 3.15 -9.00 -1.39
N LEU A 61 2.89 -8.97 -2.70
CA LEU A 61 3.91 -9.16 -3.74
C LEU A 61 4.99 -8.07 -3.65
N LEU A 62 4.61 -6.80 -3.49
CA LEU A 62 5.56 -5.70 -3.31
C LEU A 62 6.41 -5.87 -2.04
N THR A 63 5.81 -6.29 -0.94
CA THR A 63 6.53 -6.55 0.32
C THR A 63 7.58 -7.64 0.13
N ILE A 64 7.22 -8.75 -0.51
CA ILE A 64 8.13 -9.85 -0.84
C ILE A 64 9.23 -9.36 -1.80
N ALA A 65 8.87 -8.60 -2.82
CA ALA A 65 9.80 -8.11 -3.83
C ALA A 65 10.79 -7.06 -3.26
N LEU A 66 10.34 -6.21 -2.32
CA LEU A 66 11.19 -5.30 -1.55
C LEU A 66 12.08 -6.07 -0.57
N TRP A 67 11.56 -7.13 0.06
CA TRP A 67 12.33 -8.00 0.94
C TRP A 67 13.48 -8.71 0.21
N ARG A 68 13.20 -9.19 -1.00
CA ARG A 68 14.18 -9.81 -1.93
C ARG A 68 15.09 -8.80 -2.63
N ARG A 69 14.87 -7.50 -2.43
CA ARG A 69 15.66 -6.39 -3.00
C ARG A 69 15.70 -6.36 -4.54
N HIS A 70 14.61 -6.72 -5.20
CA HIS A 70 14.53 -6.54 -6.65
C HIS A 70 14.60 -5.05 -7.01
N LEU A 71 15.45 -4.70 -7.98
CA LEU A 71 15.60 -3.34 -8.52
C LEU A 71 14.31 -2.81 -9.16
N TRP A 72 13.44 -3.68 -9.67
CA TRP A 72 12.19 -3.22 -10.26
C TRP A 72 11.16 -2.82 -9.20
N SER A 73 11.21 -3.45 -8.03
CA SER A 73 10.24 -3.25 -6.93
C SER A 73 10.17 -1.80 -6.48
N TRP A 74 11.30 -1.09 -6.37
CA TRP A 74 11.28 0.32 -5.95
C TRP A 74 10.66 1.25 -7.00
N ARG A 75 10.83 0.92 -8.30
CA ARG A 75 10.24 1.70 -9.40
C ARG A 75 8.74 1.48 -9.50
N VAL A 76 8.28 0.25 -9.25
CA VAL A 76 6.86 -0.11 -9.26
C VAL A 76 6.14 0.34 -8.00
N PHE A 77 6.81 0.34 -6.85
CA PHE A 77 6.20 0.71 -5.58
C PHE A 77 5.56 2.11 -5.61
N TRP A 78 6.25 3.09 -6.19
CA TRP A 78 5.76 4.47 -6.22
C TRP A 78 4.47 4.68 -7.04
N PRO A 79 4.38 4.28 -8.32
CA PRO A 79 3.13 4.41 -9.07
C PRO A 79 2.01 3.58 -8.46
N VAL A 80 2.30 2.39 -7.91
CA VAL A 80 1.29 1.58 -7.21
C VAL A 80 0.75 2.33 -5.98
N LEU A 81 1.62 2.92 -5.17
CA LEU A 81 1.23 3.69 -4.00
C LEU A 81 0.41 4.93 -4.41
N LEU A 82 0.81 5.63 -5.48
CA LEU A 82 0.08 6.77 -6.01
C LEU A 82 -1.34 6.37 -6.46
N VAL A 83 -1.46 5.30 -7.26
CA VAL A 83 -2.75 4.78 -7.73
C VAL A 83 -3.60 4.34 -6.54
N TYR A 84 -3.01 3.68 -5.54
CA TYR A 84 -3.73 3.29 -4.32
C TYR A 84 -4.25 4.52 -3.55
N CYS A 85 -3.44 5.56 -3.38
CA CYS A 85 -3.86 6.79 -2.69
C CYS A 85 -4.98 7.51 -3.45
N LEU A 86 -4.86 7.63 -4.78
CA LEU A 86 -5.90 8.24 -5.62
C LEU A 86 -7.18 7.42 -5.57
N PHE A 87 -7.07 6.10 -5.73
CA PHE A 87 -8.19 5.18 -5.64
C PHE A 87 -8.86 5.24 -4.27
N SER A 88 -8.10 5.17 -3.18
CA SER A 88 -8.63 5.22 -1.82
C SER A 88 -9.33 6.55 -1.56
N THR A 89 -8.76 7.67 -2.00
CA THR A 89 -9.37 8.99 -1.85
C THR A 89 -10.65 9.10 -2.68
N GLY A 90 -10.62 8.67 -3.94
CA GLY A 90 -11.80 8.67 -4.81
C GLY A 90 -12.92 7.77 -4.28
N TRP A 91 -12.57 6.59 -3.78
CA TRP A 91 -13.52 5.68 -3.13
C TRP A 91 -14.17 6.32 -1.91
N PHE A 92 -13.39 6.97 -1.05
CA PHE A 92 -13.94 7.73 0.08
C PHE A 92 -14.81 8.90 -0.37
N ALA A 93 -14.44 9.61 -1.44
CA ALA A 93 -15.23 10.74 -1.95
C ALA A 93 -16.59 10.29 -2.52
N VAL A 94 -16.64 9.14 -3.19
CA VAL A 94 -17.86 8.61 -3.80
C VAL A 94 -18.78 7.96 -2.77
N PHE A 95 -18.21 7.22 -1.81
CA PHE A 95 -18.97 6.41 -0.85
C PHE A 95 -19.03 7.00 0.57
N ALA A 96 -18.62 8.27 0.78
CA ALA A 96 -18.88 9.00 2.01
C ALA A 96 -20.38 9.34 2.11
N ALA A 97 -21.21 8.36 2.43
CA ALA A 97 -22.64 8.57 2.58
C ALA A 97 -22.98 9.32 3.88
N ASN A 98 -22.06 9.37 4.84
CA ASN A 98 -22.29 9.97 6.15
C ASN A 98 -21.73 11.41 6.20
N PRO A 99 -22.51 12.44 6.61
CA PRO A 99 -22.00 13.79 6.84
C PRO A 99 -20.75 13.83 7.73
N TYR A 100 -20.62 12.86 8.62
CA TYR A 100 -19.48 12.70 9.50
C TYR A 100 -18.18 12.31 8.76
N ASP A 101 -18.28 11.56 7.66
CA ASP A 101 -17.14 11.18 6.84
C ASP A 101 -16.67 12.33 5.93
N HIS A 102 -17.58 13.20 5.50
CA HIS A 102 -17.23 14.39 4.72
C HIS A 102 -16.33 15.36 5.49
N GLN A 103 -16.53 15.52 6.80
CA GLN A 103 -15.68 16.38 7.63
C GLN A 103 -14.25 15.83 7.78
N ARG A 104 -14.10 14.50 7.73
CA ARG A 104 -12.80 13.81 7.84
C ARG A 104 -12.05 13.73 6.51
N PHE A 105 -12.75 13.90 5.40
CA PHE A 105 -12.18 13.84 4.06
C PHE A 105 -10.96 14.75 3.84
N PRO A 106 -10.99 16.07 4.14
CA PRO A 106 -9.82 16.93 3.93
C PRO A 106 -8.62 16.50 4.78
N PHE A 107 -8.85 16.01 6.01
CA PHE A 107 -7.80 15.47 6.87
C PHE A 107 -7.16 14.22 6.25
N LEU A 108 -7.97 13.30 5.72
CA LEU A 108 -7.47 12.09 5.04
C LEU A 108 -6.67 12.43 3.78
N VAL A 109 -7.11 13.42 2.99
CA VAL A 109 -6.38 13.88 1.81
C VAL A 109 -5.03 14.46 2.19
N VAL A 110 -4.97 15.31 3.22
CA VAL A 110 -3.71 15.88 3.72
C VAL A 110 -2.80 14.77 4.25
N LEU A 111 -3.33 13.81 5.01
CA LEU A 111 -2.55 12.70 5.56
C LEU A 111 -1.99 11.79 4.46
N ALA A 112 -2.80 11.50 3.43
CA ALA A 112 -2.35 10.74 2.25
C ALA A 112 -1.26 11.49 1.48
N GLY A 113 -1.41 12.79 1.28
CA GLY A 113 -0.41 13.65 0.66
C GLY A 113 0.91 13.67 1.44
N LEU A 114 0.85 13.83 2.76
CA LEU A 114 2.03 13.77 3.64
C LEU A 114 2.72 12.40 3.57
N GLY A 115 1.95 11.31 3.56
CA GLY A 115 2.48 9.96 3.37
C GLY A 115 3.23 9.79 2.05
N LEU A 116 2.67 10.30 0.95
CA LEU A 116 3.32 10.28 -0.37
C LEU A 116 4.61 11.12 -0.39
N ILE A 117 4.60 12.31 0.22
CA ILE A 117 5.79 13.18 0.31
C ILE A 117 6.87 12.49 1.14
N LEU A 118 6.52 11.88 2.28
CA LEU A 118 7.47 11.15 3.11
C LEU A 118 8.12 10.00 2.33
N ASN A 119 7.31 9.25 1.57
CA ASN A 119 7.79 8.18 0.68
C ASN A 119 8.75 8.70 -0.40
N LEU A 120 8.41 9.81 -1.06
CA LEU A 120 9.29 10.47 -2.02
C LEU A 120 10.65 10.84 -1.41
N VAL A 121 10.63 11.43 -0.22
CA VAL A 121 11.85 11.82 0.50
C VAL A 121 12.68 10.59 0.87
N LEU A 122 12.05 9.52 1.37
CA LEU A 122 12.73 8.27 1.71
C LEU A 122 13.38 7.60 0.49
N LEU A 123 12.68 7.59 -0.65
CA LEU A 123 13.15 6.99 -1.90
C LEU A 123 14.28 7.80 -2.55
N ARG A 124 14.27 9.13 -2.43
CA ARG A 124 15.35 9.99 -2.93
C ARG A 124 16.68 9.81 -2.18
N ARG A 125 16.70 9.10 -1.04
CA ARG A 125 17.94 8.90 -0.28
C ARG A 125 18.92 8.01 -1.06
N PRO A 126 20.16 8.46 -1.31
CA PRO A 126 21.14 7.70 -2.10
C PRO A 126 21.51 6.35 -1.47
N LYS A 127 21.36 6.23 -0.14
CA LYS A 127 21.56 4.97 0.60
C LYS A 127 20.58 3.86 0.18
N VAL A 128 19.37 4.20 -0.24
CA VAL A 128 18.37 3.23 -0.72
C VAL A 128 18.76 2.75 -2.11
N ARG A 129 19.05 3.68 -3.04
CA ARG A 129 19.48 3.35 -4.41
C ARG A 129 20.71 2.44 -4.44
N ARG A 130 21.74 2.75 -3.63
CA ARG A 130 22.96 1.93 -3.51
C ARG A 130 22.70 0.52 -2.96
N ALA A 131 21.68 0.34 -2.11
CA ALA A 131 21.35 -0.98 -1.54
C ALA A 131 20.73 -1.91 -2.59
N PHE A 132 19.99 -1.38 -3.56
CA PHE A 132 19.46 -2.16 -4.66
C PHE A 132 20.53 -2.47 -5.71
N GLN A 133 21.39 -1.50 -6.09
CA GLN A 133 22.49 -1.71 -7.05
C GLN A 133 23.44 -2.83 -6.59
N LYS A 134 23.89 -2.78 -5.33
CA LYS A 134 24.81 -3.77 -4.75
C LYS A 134 24.27 -5.21 -4.72
N SER A 135 22.95 -5.39 -4.82
CA SER A 135 22.34 -6.73 -4.83
C SER A 135 22.33 -7.33 -6.24
N THR A 136 22.44 -6.51 -7.28
CA THR A 136 22.49 -6.93 -8.69
C THR A 136 23.89 -7.39 -9.08
N ASP A 137 24.92 -6.65 -8.68
CA ASP A 137 26.33 -7.00 -8.95
C ASP A 137 26.74 -8.37 -8.35
N VAL A 138 26.07 -8.83 -7.29
CA VAL A 138 26.35 -10.14 -6.65
C VAL A 138 25.59 -11.28 -7.31
N GLY A 139 24.48 -10.97 -8.01
CA GLY A 139 23.68 -11.95 -8.74
C GLY A 139 24.31 -12.35 -10.08
N GLU A 140 24.98 -11.42 -10.75
CA GLU A 140 25.63 -11.68 -12.06
C GLU A 140 26.91 -12.52 -11.97
N ILE A 141 27.49 -12.73 -10.78
CA ILE A 141 28.71 -13.55 -10.60
C ILE A 141 28.36 -15.04 -10.42
N ASN A 142 27.09 -15.40 -10.23
CA ASN A 142 26.65 -16.77 -9.94
C ASN A 142 25.66 -17.34 -10.98
N LEU A 143 25.68 -16.80 -12.21
CA LEU A 143 25.02 -17.37 -13.39
C LEU A 143 26.08 -17.67 -14.43
#